data_AF-E0WYF6-F1
#
_entry.id   AF-E0WYF6-F1
#
_cell.length_a   1.000
_cell.length_b   1.000
_cell.length_c   1.000
_cell.angle_alpha   90.00
_cell.angle_beta   90.00
_cell.angle_gamma   90.00
#
_symmetry.space_group_name_H-M   'P 1'
#
loop_
_entity.id
_entity.type
_entity.pdbx_description
1 polymer ?
#
loop_
_entity_poly.entity_id
_entity_poly.type
_entity_poly.pdbx_seq_one_letter_code
_entity_poly.pdbx_strand_id
1 'polypeptide(L)'
;SPAPLAPKEEDDEQSECSGTAKKQKNSFHERVLHPLLVKFLSEDPNFRLLCKTIRHEKCLKDKKGKCEWNYPDIVGVYFPYNKYFPYNGYKEETLKFLHHTGQKRHKLFSFELKKELSFSNLKESYFQAVSNSTWANEGYLVVFENEKDKVLGELRRLNQSFGIGVIKLESEISNSKILLPAKEREI
;
A
#
# COMPACT_ATOMS: atom_id res chain seq x y z
N SER A 1 -25.62 -48.60 -47.50
CA SER A 1 -24.73 -47.45 -47.26
C SER A 1 -25.29 -46.61 -46.12
N PRO A 2 -24.51 -46.33 -45.06
CA PRO A 2 -25.02 -45.88 -43.78
C PRO A 2 -25.03 -44.34 -43.58
N ALA A 3 -26.03 -43.92 -42.78
CA ALA A 3 -26.23 -42.77 -41.86
C ALA A 3 -25.45 -41.42 -41.95
N PRO A 4 -26.10 -40.28 -41.61
CA PRO A 4 -25.46 -38.99 -41.33
C PRO A 4 -25.29 -38.72 -39.81
N LEU A 5 -24.10 -38.32 -39.35
CA LEU A 5 -23.68 -37.88 -37.99
C LEU A 5 -22.32 -37.17 -38.17
N ALA A 6 -21.91 -36.02 -37.62
CA ALA A 6 -22.39 -35.08 -36.61
C ALA A 6 -21.59 -33.75 -36.75
N PRO A 7 -21.97 -32.62 -36.12
CA PRO A 7 -21.09 -31.47 -35.92
C PRO A 7 -20.29 -31.59 -34.60
N LYS A 8 -18.98 -31.36 -34.67
CA LYS A 8 -18.05 -31.09 -33.55
C LYS A 8 -17.02 -30.10 -34.14
N GLU A 9 -16.60 -29.01 -33.53
CA GLU A 9 -16.37 -28.69 -32.12
C GLU A 9 -16.71 -27.21 -31.87
N GLU A 10 -17.49 -26.94 -30.83
CA GLU A 10 -17.44 -25.69 -30.09
C GLU A 10 -16.24 -25.83 -29.14
N ASP A 11 -15.22 -24.99 -29.28
CA ASP A 11 -14.21 -24.81 -28.23
C ASP A 11 -14.48 -23.49 -27.51
N ASP A 12 -14.76 -23.68 -26.24
CA ASP A 12 -15.28 -22.75 -25.26
C ASP A 12 -14.11 -21.93 -24.66
N GLU A 13 -13.67 -20.88 -25.36
CA GLU A 13 -12.76 -19.88 -24.78
C GLU A 13 -13.54 -18.66 -24.27
N GLN A 14 -14.26 -18.84 -23.15
CA GLN A 14 -14.70 -17.71 -22.32
C GLN A 14 -14.40 -17.93 -20.85
N SER A 15 -13.17 -17.67 -20.42
CA SER A 15 -12.87 -17.43 -19.01
C SER A 15 -11.59 -16.62 -18.81
N GLU A 16 -11.59 -15.31 -19.10
CA GLU A 16 -10.52 -14.44 -18.55
C GLU A 16 -10.80 -12.92 -18.51
N CYS A 17 -12.03 -12.44 -18.76
CA CYS A 17 -12.28 -11.00 -18.90
C CYS A 17 -12.93 -10.31 -17.67
N SER A 18 -13.31 -11.04 -16.62
CA SER A 18 -14.13 -10.49 -15.53
C SER A 18 -13.37 -9.93 -14.31
N GLY A 19 -12.10 -10.32 -14.12
CA GLY A 19 -11.31 -9.96 -12.92
C GLY A 19 -10.78 -8.51 -12.91
N THR A 20 -10.31 -8.02 -14.05
CA THR A 20 -9.65 -6.71 -14.18
C THR A 20 -10.63 -5.54 -14.02
N ALA A 21 -11.85 -5.66 -14.54
CA ALA A 21 -12.89 -4.63 -14.42
C ALA A 21 -13.38 -4.45 -12.98
N LYS A 22 -13.56 -5.55 -12.23
CA LYS A 22 -13.90 -5.50 -10.79
C LYS A 22 -12.78 -4.88 -9.96
N LYS A 23 -11.53 -5.23 -10.24
CA LYS A 23 -10.35 -4.69 -9.52
C LYS A 23 -10.17 -3.19 -9.72
N GLN A 24 -10.33 -2.69 -10.96
CA GLN A 24 -10.32 -1.25 -11.22
C GLN A 24 -11.43 -0.53 -10.45
N LYS A 25 -12.66 -1.06 -10.48
CA LYS A 25 -13.80 -0.46 -9.75
C LYS A 25 -13.56 -0.38 -8.24
N ASN A 26 -12.94 -1.40 -7.64
CA ASN A 26 -12.57 -1.39 -6.23
C ASN A 26 -11.46 -0.36 -5.92
N SER A 27 -10.43 -0.26 -6.77
CA SER A 27 -9.38 0.76 -6.63
C SER A 27 -9.96 2.19 -6.67
N PHE A 28 -10.97 2.45 -7.51
CA PHE A 28 -11.66 3.74 -7.53
C PHE A 28 -12.39 4.06 -6.21
N HIS A 29 -12.96 3.05 -5.55
CA HIS A 29 -13.62 3.24 -4.26
C HIS A 29 -12.60 3.44 -3.12
N GLU A 30 -11.47 2.73 -3.17
CA GLU A 30 -10.39 2.88 -2.18
C GLU A 30 -9.77 4.28 -2.20
N ARG A 31 -9.68 4.91 -3.37
CA ARG A 31 -9.17 6.29 -3.50
C ARG A 31 -9.93 7.34 -2.71
N VAL A 32 -11.21 7.11 -2.42
CA VAL A 32 -12.01 8.02 -1.58
C VAL A 32 -11.43 8.13 -0.17
N LEU A 33 -10.73 7.09 0.30
CA LEU A 33 -10.08 7.05 1.61
C LEU A 33 -8.66 7.63 1.60
N HIS A 34 -8.08 7.94 0.44
CA HIS A 34 -6.70 8.46 0.37
C HIS A 34 -6.54 9.79 1.13
N PRO A 35 -7.44 10.79 1.01
CA PRO A 35 -7.34 12.01 1.79
C PRO A 35 -7.36 11.76 3.30
N LEU A 36 -8.18 10.80 3.75
CA LEU A 36 -8.27 10.41 5.16
C LEU A 36 -6.96 9.79 5.66
N LEU A 37 -6.41 8.84 4.90
CA LEU A 37 -5.12 8.22 5.22
C LEU A 37 -3.98 9.24 5.21
N VAL A 38 -3.91 10.10 4.19
CA VAL A 38 -2.88 11.15 4.09
C VAL A 38 -2.94 12.08 5.29
N LYS A 39 -4.14 12.48 5.73
CA LYS A 39 -4.32 13.29 6.92
C LYS A 39 -3.76 12.59 8.16
N PHE A 40 -4.15 11.33 8.39
CA PHE A 40 -3.63 10.52 9.48
C PHE A 40 -2.10 10.44 9.47
N LEU A 41 -1.48 10.10 8.34
CA LEU A 41 -0.02 9.98 8.21
C LEU A 41 0.74 11.30 8.42
N SER A 42 0.09 12.43 8.12
CA SER A 42 0.69 13.75 8.32
C SER A 42 0.62 14.23 9.78
N GLU A 43 -0.45 13.85 10.50
CA GLU A 43 -0.71 14.31 11.87
C GLU A 43 -0.19 13.33 12.93
N ASP A 44 -0.11 12.03 12.62
CA ASP A 44 0.32 11.01 13.57
C ASP A 44 1.79 11.23 14.00
N PRO A 45 2.09 11.28 15.31
CA PRO A 45 3.44 11.53 15.82
C PRO A 45 4.50 10.51 15.40
N ASN A 46 4.12 9.27 15.09
CA ASN A 46 5.05 8.23 14.65
C ASN A 46 5.47 8.43 13.19
N PHE A 47 4.65 9.11 12.39
CA PHE A 47 4.82 9.27 10.95
C PHE A 47 5.30 10.68 10.57
N ARG A 48 4.45 11.71 10.79
CA ARG A 48 4.69 13.10 10.36
C ARG A 48 5.19 13.20 8.91
N LEU A 49 4.52 12.49 8.01
CA LEU A 49 4.96 12.30 6.64
C LEU A 49 4.41 13.37 5.68
N LEU A 50 5.21 13.69 4.66
CA LEU A 50 4.69 14.30 3.45
C LEU A 50 4.28 13.18 2.49
N CYS A 51 2.98 13.08 2.19
CA CYS A 51 2.42 11.98 1.41
C CYS A 51 1.92 12.42 0.03
N LYS A 52 1.98 11.49 -0.93
CA LYS A 52 1.42 11.67 -2.28
C LYS A 52 0.77 10.37 -2.76
N THR A 53 -0.46 10.48 -3.24
CA THR A 53 -1.15 9.39 -3.94
C THR A 53 -0.52 9.15 -5.31
N ILE A 54 -0.26 7.90 -5.64
CA ILE A 54 0.12 7.46 -6.98
C ILE A 54 -1.14 7.20 -7.81
N ARG A 55 -1.18 7.74 -9.04
CA ARG A 55 -2.31 7.57 -9.96
C ARG A 55 -1.92 6.66 -11.12
N HIS A 56 -2.38 5.41 -11.10
CA HIS A 56 -2.04 4.39 -12.11
C HIS A 56 -2.74 4.56 -13.46
N GLU A 57 -3.74 5.46 -13.56
CA GLU A 57 -4.55 5.70 -14.78
C GLU A 57 -3.73 6.11 -16.02
N LYS A 58 -2.49 6.59 -15.82
CA LYS A 58 -1.62 6.99 -16.94
C LYS A 58 -0.83 5.83 -17.55
N CYS A 59 -0.95 4.60 -17.03
CA CYS A 59 -0.29 3.42 -17.60
C CYS A 59 -1.07 2.86 -18.81
N LEU A 60 -1.17 3.64 -19.89
CA LEU A 60 -1.91 3.28 -21.11
C LEU A 60 -1.09 2.49 -22.15
N LYS A 61 0.12 2.00 -21.84
CA LYS A 61 1.06 1.57 -22.90
C LYS A 61 1.81 0.26 -22.75
N ASP A 62 1.51 -0.63 -21.81
CA ASP A 62 2.23 -1.91 -21.75
C ASP A 62 1.33 -3.13 -21.57
N LYS A 63 1.73 -4.21 -22.26
CA LYS A 63 1.04 -5.50 -22.41
C LYS A 63 0.48 -6.02 -21.08
N LYS A 64 -0.75 -6.58 -21.12
CA LYS A 64 -1.47 -7.19 -19.99
C LYS A 64 -0.52 -8.05 -19.13
N GLY A 65 -0.52 -7.82 -17.82
CA GLY A 65 0.24 -8.59 -16.82
C GLY A 65 1.43 -7.86 -16.17
N LYS A 66 2.04 -6.85 -16.82
CA LYS A 66 3.22 -6.14 -16.26
C LYS A 66 2.91 -4.92 -15.38
N CYS A 67 1.68 -4.41 -15.39
CA CYS A 67 1.31 -3.19 -14.65
C CYS A 67 0.62 -3.44 -13.31
N GLU A 68 0.35 -4.70 -12.97
CA GLU A 68 -0.53 -5.02 -11.83
C GLU A 68 0.18 -4.91 -10.46
N TRP A 69 1.51 -4.80 -10.43
CA TRP A 69 2.34 -4.91 -9.22
C TRP A 69 3.45 -3.83 -9.17
N ASN A 70 3.22 -2.65 -9.73
CA ASN A 70 4.32 -1.71 -9.96
C ASN A 70 4.46 -0.62 -8.90
N TYR A 71 3.39 -0.20 -8.23
CA TYR A 71 3.44 0.95 -7.34
C TYR A 71 2.39 0.86 -6.22
N PRO A 72 2.73 1.30 -4.99
CA PRO A 72 1.77 1.43 -3.91
C PRO A 72 0.74 2.52 -4.21
N ASP A 73 -0.35 2.54 -3.45
CA ASP A 73 -1.39 3.56 -3.58
C ASP A 73 -0.91 4.94 -3.13
N ILE A 74 -0.16 4.98 -2.03
CA ILE A 74 0.41 6.20 -1.45
C ILE A 74 1.88 6.00 -1.12
N VAL A 75 2.67 7.03 -1.39
CA VAL A 75 4.05 7.15 -0.92
C VAL A 75 4.16 8.25 0.12
N GLY A 76 5.00 8.05 1.12
CA GLY A 76 5.30 9.02 2.16
C GLY A 76 6.81 9.24 2.28
N VAL A 77 7.20 10.44 2.67
CA VAL A 77 8.59 10.74 3.01
C VAL A 77 8.67 11.44 4.36
N TYR A 78 9.53 10.90 5.22
CA TYR A 78 9.90 11.53 6.47
C TYR A 78 11.17 12.36 6.26
N PHE A 79 11.04 13.66 6.50
CA PHE A 79 12.16 14.58 6.55
C PHE A 79 12.51 14.83 8.02
N PRO A 80 13.64 14.29 8.52
CA PRO A 80 14.07 14.55 9.90
C PRO A 80 14.32 16.04 10.17
N TYR A 81 14.53 16.83 9.12
CA TYR A 81 14.79 18.28 9.17
C TYR A 81 13.87 19.02 8.20
N ASN A 82 12.55 18.96 8.42
CA ASN A 82 11.65 19.67 7.52
C ASN A 82 11.77 21.19 7.74
N LYS A 83 12.25 21.89 6.71
CA LYS A 83 12.36 23.35 6.59
C LYS A 83 11.00 24.02 6.38
N TYR A 84 9.95 23.24 6.13
CA TYR A 84 8.63 23.72 5.79
C TYR A 84 7.66 23.47 6.96
N PHE A 85 7.24 24.56 7.61
CA PHE A 85 6.20 24.75 8.65
C PHE A 85 6.56 24.54 10.14
N PRO A 86 6.10 25.46 11.01
CA PRO A 86 6.61 26.82 11.23
C PRO A 86 7.74 26.87 12.28
N TYR A 87 8.30 25.72 12.68
CA TYR A 87 9.32 25.63 13.74
C TYR A 87 10.57 24.89 13.26
N ASN A 88 11.22 25.43 12.25
CA ASN A 88 12.64 25.20 11.99
C ASN A 88 13.46 26.04 12.98
N GLY A 89 13.46 25.64 14.26
CA GLY A 89 14.30 26.22 15.31
C GLY A 89 15.79 25.86 15.21
N TYR A 90 16.18 25.12 14.16
CA TYR A 90 17.56 24.70 13.95
C TYR A 90 18.31 25.71 13.10
N LYS A 91 19.44 26.19 13.62
CA LYS A 91 20.38 27.02 12.87
C LYS A 91 21.03 26.21 11.76
N GLU A 92 21.43 26.87 10.68
CA GLU A 92 22.01 26.26 9.49
C GLU A 92 23.27 25.43 9.82
N GLU A 93 24.02 25.84 10.83
CA GLU A 93 25.20 25.17 11.36
C GLU A 93 24.86 23.83 12.04
N THR A 94 23.74 23.77 12.77
CA THR A 94 23.26 22.53 13.38
C THR A 94 22.79 21.53 12.32
N LEU A 95 22.13 22.01 11.26
CA LEU A 95 21.76 21.17 10.11
C LEU A 95 22.99 20.63 9.38
N LYS A 96 24.01 21.48 9.16
CA LYS A 96 25.29 21.07 8.55
C LYS A 96 26.01 20.04 9.42
N PHE A 97 26.09 20.23 10.73
CA PHE A 97 26.69 19.26 11.65
C PHE A 97 25.96 17.91 11.62
N LEU A 98 24.62 17.93 11.72
CA LEU A 98 23.79 16.71 11.70
C LEU A 98 23.85 15.95 10.37
N HIS A 99 24.08 16.66 9.26
CA HIS A 99 24.31 16.05 7.95
C HIS A 99 25.65 15.30 7.90
N HIS A 100 26.68 15.79 8.61
CA HIS A 100 28.01 15.17 8.64
C HIS A 100 28.13 14.04 9.68
N THR A 101 27.29 14.02 10.72
CA THR A 101 27.29 12.95 11.74
C THR A 101 26.54 11.68 11.32
N GLY A 102 26.02 11.63 10.09
CA GLY A 102 25.32 10.46 9.53
C GLY A 102 23.97 10.16 10.19
N GLN A 103 23.44 11.08 11.00
CA GLN A 103 22.54 10.68 12.07
C GLN A 103 21.07 10.48 11.67
N LYS A 104 20.56 11.01 10.55
CA LYS A 104 19.18 10.70 10.10
C LYS A 104 19.03 10.85 8.58
N ARG A 105 18.94 9.71 7.87
CA ARG A 105 18.57 9.68 6.45
C ARG A 105 17.08 9.97 6.31
N HIS A 106 16.70 10.57 5.18
CA HIS A 106 15.31 10.62 4.74
C HIS A 106 14.76 9.19 4.71
N LYS A 107 13.55 8.98 5.23
CA LYS A 107 12.90 7.67 5.15
C LYS A 107 11.74 7.71 4.16
N LEU A 108 11.68 6.69 3.32
CA LEU A 108 10.63 6.48 2.34
C LEU A 108 9.65 5.44 2.86
N PHE A 109 8.37 5.73 2.68
CA PHE A 109 7.26 4.90 3.12
C PHE A 109 6.37 4.58 1.94
N SER A 110 5.79 3.38 1.97
CA SER A 110 4.83 2.92 0.98
C SER A 110 3.59 2.37 1.69
N PHE A 111 2.42 2.68 1.15
CA PHE A 111 1.14 2.31 1.72
C PHE A 111 0.27 1.71 0.62
N GLU A 112 -0.13 0.46 0.83
CA GLU A 112 -1.14 -0.24 0.04
C GLU A 112 -2.44 -0.22 0.84
N LEU A 113 -3.51 0.34 0.29
CA LEU A 113 -4.78 0.48 0.98
C LEU A 113 -5.74 -0.63 0.52
N LYS A 114 -6.49 -1.19 1.47
CA LYS A 114 -7.64 -2.06 1.19
C LYS A 114 -8.85 -1.55 1.95
N LYS A 115 -9.98 -1.39 1.24
CA LYS A 115 -11.23 -1.02 1.90
C LYS A 115 -11.64 -2.11 2.88
N GLU A 116 -11.67 -3.36 2.44
CA GLU A 116 -12.07 -4.51 3.24
C GLU A 116 -11.00 -5.60 3.21
N LEU A 117 -10.65 -6.13 4.38
CA LEU A 117 -9.75 -7.28 4.52
C LEU A 117 -10.44 -8.45 5.22
N SER A 118 -10.48 -9.59 4.54
CA SER A 118 -11.02 -10.85 5.03
C SER A 118 -10.06 -12.00 4.70
N PHE A 119 -10.34 -13.20 5.18
CA PHE A 119 -9.47 -14.36 4.90
C PHE A 119 -9.30 -14.68 3.41
N SER A 120 -10.28 -14.35 2.57
CA SER A 120 -10.24 -14.64 1.13
C SER A 120 -9.21 -13.78 0.40
N ASN A 121 -9.00 -12.54 0.84
CA ASN A 121 -8.11 -11.57 0.18
C ASN A 121 -6.85 -11.20 0.99
N LEU A 122 -6.71 -11.72 2.22
CA LEU A 122 -5.62 -11.38 3.16
C LEU A 122 -4.24 -11.61 2.54
N LYS A 123 -3.98 -12.83 2.06
CA LYS A 123 -2.65 -13.18 1.53
C LYS A 123 -2.32 -12.38 0.28
N GLU A 124 -3.27 -12.29 -0.65
CA GLU A 124 -3.09 -11.52 -1.89
C GLU A 124 -2.77 -10.05 -1.57
N SER A 125 -3.58 -9.40 -0.73
CA SER A 125 -3.39 -8.00 -0.35
C SER A 125 -2.07 -7.77 0.38
N TYR A 126 -1.69 -8.68 1.26
CA TYR A 126 -0.43 -8.59 1.99
C TYR A 126 0.78 -8.75 1.05
N PHE A 127 0.76 -9.73 0.15
CA PHE A 127 1.86 -9.92 -0.81
C PHE A 127 1.94 -8.81 -1.86
N GLN A 128 0.80 -8.20 -2.20
CA GLN A 128 0.78 -6.98 -3.00
C GLN A 128 1.54 -5.85 -2.28
N ALA A 129 1.27 -5.64 -0.99
CA ALA A 129 2.00 -4.67 -0.18
C ALA A 129 3.50 -5.02 -0.09
N VAL A 130 3.87 -6.30 0.06
CA VAL A 130 5.28 -6.74 0.04
C VAL A 130 5.97 -6.33 -1.27
N SER A 131 5.36 -6.65 -2.41
CA SER A 131 5.94 -6.36 -3.73
C SER A 131 6.07 -4.86 -3.98
N ASN A 132 5.01 -4.10 -3.67
CA ASN A 132 4.93 -2.66 -3.91
C ASN A 132 5.83 -1.83 -2.97
N SER A 133 6.37 -2.45 -1.91
CA SER A 133 7.18 -1.80 -0.87
C SER A 133 8.67 -2.18 -0.91
N THR A 134 9.14 -2.87 -1.94
CA THR A 134 10.54 -3.36 -2.04
C THR A 134 11.57 -2.24 -2.01
N TRP A 135 11.21 -1.05 -2.48
CA TRP A 135 12.05 0.16 -2.54
C TRP A 135 11.89 1.10 -1.34
N ALA A 136 10.98 0.82 -0.40
CA ALA A 136 10.66 1.69 0.73
C ALA A 136 11.32 1.21 2.03
N ASN A 137 11.67 2.16 2.92
CA ASN A 137 12.26 1.83 4.22
C ASN A 137 11.23 1.08 5.07
N GLU A 138 9.96 1.53 5.00
CA GLU A 138 8.84 0.85 5.63
C GLU A 138 7.67 0.73 4.67
N GLY A 139 7.04 -0.45 4.65
CA GLY A 139 5.84 -0.74 3.89
C GLY A 139 4.68 -1.07 4.80
N TYR A 140 3.50 -0.56 4.48
CA TYR A 140 2.29 -0.76 5.28
C TYR A 140 1.12 -1.24 4.41
N LEU A 141 0.41 -2.24 4.92
CA LEU A 141 -0.95 -2.58 4.49
C LEU A 141 -1.92 -1.78 5.38
N VAL A 142 -2.71 -0.91 4.77
CA VAL A 142 -3.72 -0.09 5.45
C VAL A 142 -5.08 -0.70 5.19
N VAL A 143 -5.87 -0.87 6.25
CA VAL A 143 -7.19 -1.50 6.17
C VAL A 143 -8.23 -0.62 6.84
N PHE A 144 -9.34 -0.36 6.15
CA PHE A 144 -10.44 0.44 6.67
C PHE A 144 -11.52 -0.42 7.36
N GLU A 145 -11.93 -1.52 6.76
CA GLU A 145 -12.86 -2.52 7.29
C GLU A 145 -12.15 -3.87 7.37
N ASN A 146 -12.23 -4.58 8.50
CA ASN A 146 -11.59 -5.89 8.63
C ASN A 146 -12.43 -6.85 9.46
N GLU A 147 -12.42 -8.12 9.08
CA GLU A 147 -12.98 -9.17 9.90
C GLU A 147 -12.12 -9.34 11.17
N LYS A 148 -12.77 -9.50 12.33
CA LYS A 148 -12.19 -9.49 13.69
C LYS A 148 -11.05 -10.52 13.89
N ASP A 149 -10.33 -10.38 15.02
CA ASP A 149 -9.34 -11.23 15.72
C ASP A 149 -8.59 -12.34 14.96
N LYS A 150 -9.27 -13.23 14.25
CA LYS A 150 -8.65 -14.31 13.48
C LYS A 150 -7.76 -13.78 12.33
N VAL A 151 -8.19 -12.73 11.62
CA VAL A 151 -7.39 -12.09 10.55
C VAL A 151 -6.07 -11.54 11.11
N LEU A 152 -6.12 -10.96 12.32
CA LEU A 152 -4.96 -10.37 12.97
C LEU A 152 -3.88 -11.42 13.32
N GLY A 153 -4.30 -12.64 13.67
CA GLY A 153 -3.37 -13.75 13.94
C GLY A 153 -2.50 -14.09 12.73
N GLU A 154 -3.11 -14.24 11.55
CA GLU A 154 -2.38 -14.51 10.32
C GLU A 154 -1.55 -13.30 9.86
N LEU A 155 -2.06 -12.08 9.99
CA LEU A 155 -1.29 -10.86 9.71
C LEU A 155 -0.04 -10.76 10.58
N ARG A 156 -0.11 -11.17 11.86
CA ARG A 156 1.06 -11.19 12.76
C ARG A 156 2.14 -12.15 12.26
N ARG A 157 1.75 -13.35 11.81
CA ARG A 157 2.68 -14.34 11.23
C ARG A 157 3.34 -13.82 9.96
N LEU A 158 2.57 -13.16 9.10
CA LEU A 158 3.08 -12.55 7.87
C LEU A 158 4.00 -11.35 8.16
N ASN A 159 3.63 -10.48 9.11
CA ASN A 159 4.45 -9.36 9.57
C ASN A 159 5.80 -9.84 10.09
N GLN A 160 5.83 -10.87 10.94
CA GLN A 160 7.08 -11.44 11.44
C GLN A 160 7.97 -12.01 10.32
N SER A 161 7.37 -12.54 9.25
CA SER A 161 8.08 -13.16 8.13
C SER A 161 8.59 -12.15 7.10
N PHE A 162 7.79 -11.13 6.77
CA PHE A 162 8.03 -10.25 5.61
C PHE A 162 8.18 -8.76 5.97
N GLY A 163 7.79 -8.37 7.19
CA GLY A 163 8.03 -7.04 7.74
C GLY A 163 7.11 -5.92 7.26
N ILE A 164 5.98 -6.22 6.60
CA ILE A 164 4.99 -5.20 6.25
C ILE A 164 4.16 -4.88 7.50
N GLY A 165 4.10 -3.61 7.85
CA GLY A 165 3.28 -3.10 8.94
C GLY A 165 1.79 -3.12 8.59
N VAL A 166 0.94 -3.02 9.59
CA VAL A 166 -0.52 -2.98 9.41
C VAL A 166 -1.09 -1.78 10.14
N ILE A 167 -1.86 -0.96 9.42
CA ILE A 167 -2.58 0.19 9.97
C ILE A 167 -4.08 -0.09 9.87
N LYS A 168 -4.79 0.10 10.98
CA LYS A 168 -6.25 0.20 10.98
C LYS A 168 -6.62 1.67 10.80
N LEU A 169 -7.22 1.98 9.67
CA LEU A 169 -7.77 3.30 9.40
C LEU A 169 -9.24 3.32 9.84
N GLU A 170 -9.63 4.40 10.50
CA GLU A 170 -11.00 4.68 10.95
C GLU A 170 -11.45 6.01 10.37
N SER A 171 -12.77 6.21 10.25
CA SER A 171 -13.34 7.46 9.74
C SER A 171 -12.87 8.69 10.53
N GLU A 172 -12.67 8.52 11.83
CA GLU A 172 -12.03 9.49 12.70
C GLU A 172 -10.55 9.11 12.86
N ILE A 173 -9.65 10.01 12.46
CA ILE A 173 -8.21 9.72 12.41
C ILE A 173 -7.62 9.45 13.78
N SER A 174 -8.19 10.01 14.86
CA SER A 174 -7.73 9.79 16.23
C SER A 174 -7.99 8.37 16.74
N ASN A 175 -8.93 7.65 16.11
CA ASN A 175 -9.19 6.24 16.40
C ASN A 175 -8.35 5.29 15.53
N SER A 176 -7.70 5.81 14.48
CA SER A 176 -6.80 5.03 13.63
C SER A 176 -5.54 4.65 14.39
N LYS A 177 -4.99 3.46 14.11
CA LYS A 177 -3.82 2.95 14.85
C LYS A 177 -2.96 2.01 14.04
N ILE A 178 -1.67 2.00 14.38
CA ILE A 178 -0.74 0.98 13.91
C ILE A 178 -1.03 -0.31 14.70
N LEU A 179 -1.54 -1.34 14.02
CA LEU A 179 -1.80 -2.64 14.62
C LEU A 179 -0.52 -3.47 14.74
N LEU A 180 0.33 -3.39 13.71
CA LEU A 180 1.60 -4.08 13.64
C LEU A 180 2.64 -3.11 13.05
N PRO A 181 3.79 -2.89 13.71
CA PRO A 181 4.83 -2.03 13.17
C PRO A 181 5.48 -2.67 11.93
N ALA A 182 5.91 -1.85 10.97
CA ALA A 182 6.73 -2.33 9.87
C ALA A 182 8.16 -2.61 10.32
N LYS A 183 8.84 -3.53 9.64
CA LYS A 183 10.28 -3.72 9.79
C LYS A 183 10.99 -2.73 8.88
N GLU A 184 11.77 -1.83 9.47
CA GLU A 184 12.61 -0.90 8.71
C GLU A 184 13.69 -1.63 7.92
N ARG A 185 13.88 -1.21 6.67
CA ARG A 185 14.91 -1.68 5.74
C ARG A 185 15.92 -0.56 5.48
N GLU A 186 17.19 -0.92 5.40
CA GLU A 186 18.21 -0.05 4.82
C GLU A 186 18.08 -0.10 3.29
N ILE A 187 18.12 1.07 2.66
CA ILE A 187 18.08 1.26 1.21
C ILE A 187 19.32 2.05 0.79
#